data_AF-R0I8X2-F1
#
_entry.id   AF-R0I8X2-F1
#
_cell.length_a   1.000
_cell.length_b   1.000
_cell.length_c   1.000
_cell.angle_alpha   90.00
_cell.angle_beta   90.00
_cell.angle_gamma   90.00
#
_symmetry.space_group_name_H-M   'P 1'
#
loop_
_entity.id
_entity.type
_entity.pdbx_description
1 polymer ?
#
loop_
_entity_poly.entity_id
_entity_poly.type
_entity_poly.pdbx_seq_one_letter_code
_entity_poly.pdbx_strand_id
1 'polypeptide(L)'
;MAFFFLFQHHLLNSMAYKAQVLKALREDVYLTSSKFWSAYYHAQLQPTDLRELLPRLIPILLLDMAYEDGDESLLDDKDDESQPVQAHSGDYLFNVGNVRACNAKFIGILSNVYEYEVFVTLLPLAEVKLKRCDDETWKEREAIVFALGAIAKGCRRLLYPHLDEILKMLLHLLNDKFPLIRSISCWTISQYGKYFVIQKEDAALFNKVLNSLLHKLFDTNMRVQKFACLALITLEE
;
A
#
# COMPACT_ATOMS: atom_id res chain seq x y z
N MET A 1 -38.15 29.24 -1.28
CA MET A 1 -38.50 27.98 -1.98
C MET A 1 -37.39 27.48 -2.91
N ALA A 2 -36.81 28.29 -3.79
CA ALA A 2 -35.76 27.84 -4.73
C ALA A 2 -34.48 27.26 -4.08
N PHE A 3 -34.06 27.80 -2.93
CA PHE A 3 -32.90 27.30 -2.18
C PHE A 3 -33.09 25.90 -1.60
N PHE A 4 -34.33 25.56 -1.19
CA PHE A 4 -34.66 24.24 -0.62
C PHE A 4 -34.67 23.16 -1.70
N PHE A 5 -35.16 23.49 -2.90
CA PHE A 5 -35.15 22.59 -4.05
C PHE A 5 -33.74 22.33 -4.59
N LEU A 6 -32.86 23.34 -4.63
CA LEU A 6 -31.46 23.15 -5.03
C LEU A 6 -30.69 22.30 -4.00
N PHE A 7 -30.93 22.50 -2.70
CA PHE A 7 -30.31 21.71 -1.64
C PHE A 7 -30.78 20.25 -1.67
N GLN A 8 -32.07 20.03 -1.86
CA GLN A 8 -32.67 18.71 -1.96
C GLN A 8 -32.23 17.98 -3.25
N HIS A 9 -32.11 18.68 -4.38
CA HIS A 9 -31.60 18.12 -5.63
C HIS A 9 -30.11 17.75 -5.55
N HIS A 10 -29.31 18.54 -4.85
CA HIS A 10 -27.88 18.24 -4.65
C HIS A 10 -27.68 17.05 -3.70
N LEU A 11 -28.49 16.96 -2.64
CA LEU A 11 -28.53 15.81 -1.73
C LEU A 11 -29.04 14.54 -2.42
N LEU A 12 -30.08 14.65 -3.26
CA LEU A 12 -30.61 13.51 -4.03
C LEU A 12 -29.62 13.00 -5.07
N ASN A 13 -28.87 13.89 -5.74
CA ASN A 13 -27.80 13.49 -6.66
C ASN A 13 -26.63 12.81 -5.92
N SER A 14 -26.25 13.33 -4.75
CA SER A 14 -25.23 12.72 -3.88
C SER A 14 -25.65 11.32 -3.40
N MET A 15 -26.91 11.17 -2.98
CA MET A 15 -27.50 9.90 -2.55
C MET A 15 -27.69 8.91 -3.70
N ALA A 16 -28.03 9.38 -4.91
CA ALA A 16 -28.15 8.53 -6.10
C ALA A 16 -26.78 8.02 -6.55
N TYR A 17 -25.74 8.86 -6.50
CA TYR A 17 -24.38 8.46 -6.85
C TYR A 17 -23.77 7.54 -5.79
N LYS A 18 -24.02 7.81 -4.51
CA LYS A 18 -23.78 6.89 -3.39
C LYS A 18 -24.45 5.55 -3.65
N ALA A 19 -25.74 5.53 -3.98
CA ALA A 19 -26.46 4.29 -4.28
C ALA A 19 -25.89 3.57 -5.50
N GLN A 20 -25.47 4.29 -6.55
CA GLN A 20 -24.86 3.70 -7.74
C GLN A 20 -23.50 3.06 -7.45
N VAL A 21 -22.68 3.68 -6.60
CA VAL A 21 -21.38 3.15 -6.20
C VAL A 21 -21.50 2.04 -5.18
N LEU A 22 -22.42 2.17 -4.22
CA LEU A 22 -22.82 1.06 -3.35
C LEU A 22 -23.41 -0.10 -4.13
N LYS A 23 -24.14 0.16 -5.23
CA LYS A 23 -24.70 -0.85 -6.13
C LYS A 23 -23.59 -1.50 -6.97
N ALA A 24 -22.68 -0.73 -7.55
CA ALA A 24 -21.51 -1.27 -8.26
C ALA A 24 -20.61 -2.11 -7.33
N LEU A 25 -20.37 -1.61 -6.11
CA LEU A 25 -19.74 -2.32 -4.99
C LEU A 25 -20.66 -3.36 -4.33
N ARG A 26 -21.89 -3.62 -4.82
CA ARG A 26 -22.74 -4.75 -4.42
C ARG A 26 -22.93 -5.77 -5.55
N GLU A 27 -22.79 -5.37 -6.80
CA GLU A 27 -23.09 -6.17 -8.00
C GLU A 27 -21.84 -6.65 -8.77
N ASP A 28 -20.67 -6.69 -8.13
CA ASP A 28 -19.35 -7.04 -8.72
C ASP A 28 -19.06 -6.40 -10.09
N VAL A 29 -19.53 -5.17 -10.31
CA VAL A 29 -19.27 -4.42 -11.56
C VAL A 29 -17.84 -3.86 -11.54
N TYR A 30 -17.15 -3.83 -12.70
CA TYR A 30 -15.83 -3.22 -12.92
C TYR A 30 -15.78 -1.73 -12.51
N LEU A 31 -15.64 -1.49 -11.21
CA LEU A 31 -15.41 -0.18 -10.62
C LEU A 31 -13.90 0.00 -10.47
N THR A 32 -13.35 1.03 -11.09
CA THR A 32 -11.95 1.44 -10.88
C THR A 32 -11.87 2.39 -9.68
N SER A 33 -10.69 2.51 -9.07
CA SER A 33 -10.42 3.44 -7.97
C SER A 33 -10.74 4.87 -8.37
N SER A 34 -10.43 5.28 -9.61
CA SER A 34 -10.79 6.61 -10.14
C SER A 34 -12.31 6.87 -10.11
N LYS A 35 -13.13 5.87 -10.48
CA LYS A 35 -14.60 5.96 -10.36
C LYS A 35 -15.05 5.99 -8.90
N PHE A 36 -14.40 5.21 -8.04
CA PHE A 36 -14.65 5.23 -6.60
C PHE A 36 -14.34 6.60 -5.97
N TRP A 37 -13.26 7.27 -6.37
CA TRP A 37 -12.86 8.56 -5.82
C TRP A 37 -13.83 9.69 -6.16
N SER A 38 -14.23 9.78 -7.43
CA SER A 38 -15.29 10.69 -7.86
C SER A 38 -16.55 10.46 -7.03
N ALA A 39 -16.91 9.20 -6.82
CA ALA A 39 -18.03 8.80 -6.00
C ALA A 39 -17.96 9.21 -4.56
N TYR A 40 -16.87 8.87 -3.88
CA TYR A 40 -16.69 9.18 -2.48
C TYR A 40 -16.76 10.70 -2.24
N TYR A 41 -16.10 11.49 -3.08
CA TYR A 41 -16.09 12.95 -2.99
C TYR A 41 -17.49 13.56 -3.16
N HIS A 42 -18.27 13.09 -4.13
CA HIS A 42 -19.63 13.59 -4.38
C HIS A 42 -20.67 13.04 -3.40
N ALA A 43 -20.43 11.87 -2.80
CA ALA A 43 -21.39 11.14 -1.97
C ALA A 43 -21.37 11.52 -0.47
N GLN A 44 -20.37 12.25 0.01
CA GLN A 44 -20.20 12.61 1.44
C GLN A 44 -20.48 11.43 2.39
N LEU A 45 -19.89 10.28 2.09
CA LEU A 45 -20.13 9.02 2.79
C LEU A 45 -19.81 9.12 4.29
N GLN A 46 -20.67 8.54 5.13
CA GLN A 46 -20.39 8.43 6.56
C GLN A 46 -19.39 7.29 6.80
N PRO A 47 -18.53 7.38 7.84
CA PRO A 47 -17.54 6.34 8.12
C PRO A 47 -18.12 4.93 8.29
N THR A 48 -19.31 4.82 8.89
CA THR A 48 -19.99 3.53 9.08
C THR A 48 -20.38 2.85 7.77
N ASP A 49 -20.74 3.62 6.73
CA ASP A 49 -21.14 3.08 5.43
C ASP A 49 -19.96 2.48 4.67
N LEU A 50 -18.75 2.96 4.93
CA LEU A 50 -17.54 2.51 4.24
C LEU A 50 -17.03 1.18 4.79
N ARG A 51 -17.23 0.94 6.10
CA ARG A 51 -16.79 -0.28 6.80
C ARG A 51 -17.27 -1.56 6.11
N GLU A 52 -18.55 -1.64 5.77
CA GLU A 52 -19.16 -2.83 5.14
C GLU A 52 -18.65 -3.08 3.70
N LEU A 53 -18.08 -2.05 3.07
CA LEU A 53 -17.60 -2.11 1.69
C LEU A 53 -16.12 -2.47 1.59
N LEU A 54 -15.36 -2.38 2.68
CA LEU A 54 -13.92 -2.62 2.69
C LEU A 54 -13.50 -3.97 2.11
N PRO A 55 -14.22 -5.09 2.38
CA PRO A 55 -13.90 -6.39 1.79
C PRO A 55 -13.89 -6.38 0.25
N ARG A 56 -14.64 -5.47 -0.38
CA ARG A 56 -14.74 -5.34 -1.84
C ARG A 56 -13.90 -4.21 -2.40
N LEU A 57 -13.78 -3.11 -1.65
CA LEU A 57 -13.00 -1.96 -2.06
C LEU A 57 -11.51 -2.25 -2.05
N ILE A 58 -10.98 -2.94 -1.02
CA ILE A 58 -9.55 -3.22 -0.91
C ILE A 58 -9.01 -4.03 -2.12
N PRO A 59 -9.66 -5.13 -2.57
CA PRO A 59 -9.25 -5.82 -3.79
C PRO A 59 -9.20 -4.94 -5.05
N ILE A 60 -10.16 -4.02 -5.21
CA ILE A 60 -10.19 -3.08 -6.34
C ILE A 60 -9.01 -2.11 -6.26
N LEU A 61 -8.75 -1.55 -5.09
CA LEU A 61 -7.60 -0.66 -4.88
C LEU A 61 -6.28 -1.37 -5.16
N LEU A 62 -6.16 -2.64 -4.75
CA LEU A 62 -5.00 -3.50 -5.01
C LEU A 62 -4.80 -3.80 -6.50
N LEU A 63 -5.89 -3.97 -7.26
CA LEU A 63 -5.82 -4.18 -8.70
C LEU A 63 -5.22 -2.95 -9.39
N ASP A 64 -5.72 -1.76 -9.06
CA ASP A 64 -5.21 -0.48 -9.59
C ASP A 64 -3.86 -0.07 -8.97
N MET A 65 -3.38 -0.81 -7.97
CA MET A 65 -2.03 -0.71 -7.44
C MET A 65 -1.05 -1.62 -8.18
N ALA A 66 -1.49 -2.55 -9.03
CA ALA A 66 -0.59 -3.36 -9.85
C ALA A 66 0.00 -2.54 -11.01
N TYR A 67 1.14 -2.95 -11.56
CA TYR A 67 1.78 -2.22 -12.66
C TYR A 67 1.03 -2.55 -13.96
N GLU A 68 0.92 -1.62 -14.89
CA GLU A 68 0.43 -1.97 -16.23
C GLU A 68 1.58 -2.56 -17.08
N ASP A 69 1.24 -3.18 -18.21
CA ASP A 69 2.26 -3.65 -19.15
C ASP A 69 2.92 -2.45 -19.84
N GLY A 70 4.22 -2.27 -19.63
CA GLY A 70 5.00 -1.15 -20.17
C GLY A 70 5.42 -0.09 -19.13
N ASP A 71 4.75 -0.03 -17.98
CA ASP A 71 5.10 0.89 -16.88
C ASP A 71 6.50 0.63 -16.29
N GLU A 72 6.99 -0.60 -16.40
CA GLU A 72 8.30 -1.02 -15.90
C GLU A 72 9.43 -0.18 -16.51
N SER A 73 9.29 0.17 -17.78
CA SER A 73 10.29 0.96 -18.52
C SER A 73 10.37 2.42 -18.05
N LEU A 74 9.28 2.95 -17.47
CA LEU A 74 9.21 4.30 -16.89
C LEU A 74 9.93 4.41 -15.54
N LEU A 75 10.40 3.28 -14.99
CA LEU A 75 11.10 3.21 -13.71
C LEU A 75 12.60 2.98 -13.87
N ASP A 76 13.04 2.69 -15.11
CA ASP A 76 14.44 2.74 -15.56
C ASP A 76 14.86 4.16 -15.97
N ASP A 77 13.94 5.14 -15.87
CA ASP A 77 14.30 6.54 -15.98
C ASP A 77 15.39 6.84 -14.96
N LYS A 78 16.53 7.27 -15.51
CA LYS A 78 17.69 7.78 -14.80
C LYS A 78 17.22 9.02 -14.04
N ASP A 79 16.55 8.81 -12.91
CA ASP A 79 16.11 9.88 -12.02
C ASP A 79 17.34 10.67 -11.63
N ASP A 80 17.42 11.83 -12.28
CA ASP A 80 18.28 12.98 -12.08
C ASP A 80 18.96 12.95 -10.71
N GLU A 81 20.27 12.67 -10.70
CA GLU A 81 21.12 12.64 -9.51
C GLU A 81 21.12 13.96 -8.72
N SER A 82 20.43 15.00 -9.19
CA SER A 82 20.38 16.32 -8.59
C SER A 82 19.26 16.54 -7.56
N GLN A 83 18.32 15.61 -7.38
CA GLN A 83 17.30 15.76 -6.34
C GLN A 83 17.77 15.20 -4.98
N PRO A 84 17.81 16.01 -3.92
CA PRO A 84 18.21 15.54 -2.60
C PRO A 84 17.24 14.45 -2.14
N VAL A 85 17.81 13.33 -1.66
CA VAL A 85 17.08 12.24 -1.02
C VAL A 85 16.41 12.79 0.24
N GLN A 86 15.15 13.21 0.13
CA GLN A 86 14.40 13.68 1.30
C GLN A 86 14.14 12.48 2.22
N ALA A 87 14.57 12.58 3.48
CA ALA A 87 14.58 11.51 4.48
C ALA A 87 13.19 10.96 4.84
N HIS A 88 12.11 11.62 4.41
CA HIS A 88 10.76 11.07 4.51
C HIS A 88 10.52 10.10 3.34
N SER A 89 10.98 8.86 3.50
CA SER A 89 10.88 7.76 2.52
C SER A 89 9.48 7.53 1.94
N GLY A 90 8.43 7.92 2.67
CA GLY A 90 7.06 7.96 2.16
C GLY A 90 6.86 9.00 1.06
N ASP A 91 7.37 10.23 1.23
CA ASP A 91 7.12 11.32 0.29
C ASP A 91 7.73 11.05 -1.09
N TYR A 92 8.85 10.35 -1.22
CA TYR A 92 9.40 10.00 -2.54
C TYR A 92 8.52 9.00 -3.31
N LEU A 93 7.95 8.00 -2.62
CA LEU A 93 7.04 7.01 -3.23
C LEU A 93 5.63 7.59 -3.46
N PHE A 94 5.19 8.53 -2.61
CA PHE A 94 3.88 9.16 -2.65
C PHE A 94 3.82 10.53 -3.37
N ASN A 95 4.95 11.15 -3.73
CA ASN A 95 5.01 12.37 -4.57
C ASN A 95 4.82 12.08 -6.05
N VAL A 96 4.99 10.83 -6.49
CA VAL A 96 4.63 10.45 -7.85
C VAL A 96 3.12 10.42 -7.91
N GLY A 97 2.52 11.40 -8.60
CA GLY A 97 1.07 11.54 -8.80
C GLY A 97 0.45 10.44 -9.66
N ASN A 98 0.79 9.18 -9.40
CA ASN A 98 0.21 8.01 -10.06
C ASN A 98 -0.87 7.36 -9.19
N VAL A 99 -1.79 6.66 -9.86
CA VAL A 99 -2.96 6.03 -9.23
C VAL A 99 -2.55 5.02 -8.14
N ARG A 100 -1.46 4.30 -8.36
CA ARG A 100 -0.94 3.28 -7.42
C ARG A 100 -0.60 3.89 -6.06
N ALA A 101 0.17 4.98 -6.05
CA ALA A 101 0.56 5.69 -4.84
C ALA A 101 -0.65 6.31 -4.12
N CYS A 102 -1.59 6.89 -4.87
CA CYS A 102 -2.85 7.39 -4.30
C CYS A 102 -3.66 6.29 -3.62
N ASN A 103 -3.79 5.12 -4.25
CA ASN A 103 -4.52 3.99 -3.70
C ASN A 103 -3.83 3.42 -2.45
N ALA A 104 -2.51 3.26 -2.47
CA ALA A 104 -1.74 2.81 -1.31
C ALA A 104 -1.90 3.77 -0.12
N LYS A 105 -1.79 5.09 -0.36
CA LYS A 105 -2.03 6.11 0.66
C LYS A 105 -3.43 6.01 1.24
N PHE A 106 -4.42 5.75 0.40
CA PHE A 106 -5.80 5.60 0.86
C PHE A 106 -6.01 4.35 1.70
N ILE A 107 -5.49 3.19 1.29
CA ILE A 107 -5.47 1.99 2.12
C ILE A 107 -4.83 2.29 3.48
N GLY A 108 -3.72 3.06 3.49
CA GLY A 108 -3.10 3.56 4.71
C GLY A 108 -4.05 4.41 5.56
N ILE A 109 -4.79 5.35 4.97
CA ILE A 109 -5.80 6.15 5.70
C ILE A 109 -6.91 5.25 6.25
N LEU A 110 -7.44 4.33 5.44
CA LEU A 110 -8.47 3.38 5.86
C LEU A 110 -8.00 2.53 7.04
N SER A 111 -6.74 2.08 7.05
CA SER A 111 -6.20 1.27 8.15
C SER A 111 -6.15 2.01 9.49
N ASN A 112 -6.03 3.34 9.47
CA ASN A 112 -6.06 4.14 10.70
C ASN A 112 -7.49 4.28 11.27
N VAL A 113 -8.52 4.08 10.45
CA VAL A 113 -9.94 4.26 10.83
C VAL A 113 -10.65 2.92 11.05
N TYR A 114 -10.36 1.92 10.22
CA TYR A 114 -11.01 0.60 10.18
C TYR A 114 -9.98 -0.51 10.35
N GLU A 115 -9.18 -0.40 11.41
CA GLU A 115 -8.04 -1.27 11.72
C GLU A 115 -8.36 -2.76 11.48
N TYR A 116 -9.43 -3.24 12.09
CA TYR A 116 -9.83 -4.65 12.05
C TYR A 116 -10.29 -5.08 10.66
N GLU A 117 -11.17 -4.31 10.03
CA GLU A 117 -11.75 -4.66 8.74
C GLU A 117 -10.71 -4.63 7.62
N VAL A 118 -9.78 -3.67 7.66
CA VAL A 118 -8.66 -3.63 6.72
C VAL A 118 -7.75 -4.83 6.94
N PHE A 119 -7.40 -5.15 8.18
CA PHE A 119 -6.53 -6.28 8.50
C PHE A 119 -7.12 -7.63 8.05
N VAL A 120 -8.37 -7.95 8.44
CA VAL A 120 -9.01 -9.23 8.09
C VAL A 120 -9.28 -9.37 6.59
N THR A 121 -9.34 -8.26 5.86
CA THR A 121 -9.44 -8.28 4.40
C THR A 121 -8.07 -8.45 3.74
N LEU A 122 -7.07 -7.68 4.16
CA LEU A 122 -5.78 -7.59 3.46
C LEU A 122 -4.85 -8.77 3.79
N LEU A 123 -4.81 -9.24 5.04
CA LEU A 123 -3.87 -10.29 5.44
C LEU A 123 -4.10 -11.62 4.67
N PRO A 124 -5.33 -12.14 4.50
CA PRO A 124 -5.55 -13.34 3.68
C PRO A 124 -5.15 -13.15 2.22
N LEU A 125 -5.36 -11.94 1.66
CA LEU A 125 -4.92 -11.62 0.30
C LEU A 125 -3.40 -11.60 0.18
N ALA A 126 -2.70 -11.08 1.20
CA ALA A 126 -1.25 -11.13 1.30
C ALA A 126 -0.73 -12.57 1.33
N GLU A 127 -1.29 -13.43 2.19
CA GLU A 127 -0.89 -14.83 2.26
C GLU A 127 -1.07 -15.56 0.91
N VAL A 128 -2.19 -15.34 0.23
CA VAL A 128 -2.45 -15.96 -1.07
C VAL A 128 -1.51 -15.44 -2.15
N LYS A 129 -1.34 -14.12 -2.24
CA LYS A 129 -0.53 -13.50 -3.30
C LYS A 129 0.96 -13.75 -3.09
N LEU A 130 1.46 -13.66 -1.86
CA LEU A 130 2.89 -13.87 -1.55
C LEU A 130 3.34 -15.34 -1.66
N LYS A 131 2.42 -16.29 -1.57
CA LYS A 131 2.70 -17.72 -1.85
C LYS A 131 2.87 -18.01 -3.34
N ARG A 132 2.44 -17.11 -4.23
CA ARG A 132 2.69 -17.25 -5.67
C ARG A 132 4.16 -16.91 -5.93
N CYS A 133 4.82 -17.75 -6.71
CA CYS A 133 6.22 -17.57 -7.09
C CYS A 133 6.39 -17.59 -8.61
N ASP A 134 5.29 -17.56 -9.37
CA ASP A 134 5.33 -17.43 -10.82
C ASP A 134 5.64 -15.99 -11.24
N ASP A 135 6.17 -15.89 -12.45
CA ASP A 135 6.58 -14.63 -13.03
C ASP A 135 5.39 -13.79 -13.47
N GLU A 136 4.30 -14.40 -13.93
CA GLU A 136 3.13 -13.70 -14.46
C GLU A 136 2.43 -12.83 -13.39
N THR A 137 2.48 -13.24 -12.12
CA THR A 137 1.80 -12.55 -11.02
C THR A 137 2.70 -11.63 -10.20
N TRP A 138 3.91 -11.33 -10.68
CA TRP A 138 4.86 -10.48 -9.94
C TRP A 138 4.31 -9.09 -9.61
N LYS A 139 3.48 -8.52 -10.49
CA LYS A 139 2.83 -7.21 -10.33
C LYS A 139 1.83 -7.19 -9.19
N GLU A 140 1.06 -8.27 -9.05
CA GLU A 140 0.11 -8.43 -7.94
C GLU A 140 0.84 -8.63 -6.61
N ARG A 141 1.96 -9.36 -6.63
CA ARG A 141 2.82 -9.58 -5.47
C ARG A 141 3.46 -8.29 -5.01
N GLU A 142 3.99 -7.49 -5.94
CA GLU A 142 4.54 -6.17 -5.63
C GLU A 142 3.46 -5.27 -5.00
N ALA A 143 2.27 -5.21 -5.58
CA ALA A 143 1.18 -4.37 -5.09
C ALA A 143 0.73 -4.75 -3.66
N ILE A 144 0.67 -6.05 -3.34
CA ILE A 144 0.29 -6.47 -2.00
C ILE A 144 1.40 -6.20 -0.97
N VAL A 145 2.68 -6.25 -1.35
CA VAL A 145 3.79 -5.81 -0.49
C VAL A 145 3.67 -4.32 -0.20
N PHE A 146 3.41 -3.50 -1.23
CA PHE A 146 3.18 -2.07 -1.05
C PHE A 146 2.03 -1.81 -0.06
N ALA A 147 0.92 -2.51 -0.21
CA ALA A 147 -0.23 -2.35 0.67
C ALA A 147 0.07 -2.78 2.12
N LEU A 148 0.86 -3.84 2.35
CA LEU A 148 1.31 -4.25 3.68
C LEU A 148 2.09 -3.14 4.40
N GLY A 149 3.00 -2.47 3.69
CA GLY A 149 3.72 -1.32 4.25
C GLY A 149 2.80 -0.14 4.54
N ALA A 150 1.85 0.15 3.64
CA ALA A 150 0.91 1.25 3.81
C ALA A 150 0.01 1.10 5.06
N ILE A 151 -0.34 -0.14 5.43
CA ILE A 151 -1.15 -0.41 6.62
C ILE A 151 -0.35 -0.57 7.92
N ALA A 152 0.99 -0.58 7.86
CA ALA A 152 1.84 -0.91 9.01
C ALA A 152 1.56 -0.05 10.26
N LYS A 153 1.27 1.25 10.06
CA LYS A 153 0.93 2.17 11.15
C LYS A 153 -0.50 1.96 11.67
N GLY A 154 -1.48 1.85 10.78
CA GLY A 154 -2.91 1.78 11.14
C GLY A 154 -3.30 0.42 11.73
N CYS A 155 -2.72 -0.67 11.21
CA CYS A 155 -2.99 -2.05 11.64
C CYS A 155 -1.95 -2.61 12.62
N ARG A 156 -1.16 -1.75 13.28
CA ARG A 156 -0.02 -2.16 14.12
C ARG A 156 -0.40 -3.26 15.13
N ARG A 157 -1.50 -3.07 15.86
CA ARG A 157 -1.87 -3.93 16.98
C ARG A 157 -2.24 -5.34 16.52
N LEU A 158 -2.82 -5.43 15.32
CA LEU A 158 -3.20 -6.69 14.69
C LEU A 158 -2.05 -7.33 13.90
N LEU A 159 -1.13 -6.55 13.34
CA LEU A 159 0.01 -7.07 12.57
C LEU A 159 1.12 -7.66 13.44
N TYR A 160 1.41 -7.06 14.60
CA TYR A 160 2.56 -7.44 15.43
C TYR A 160 2.59 -8.91 15.87
N PRO A 161 1.46 -9.55 16.24
CA PRO A 161 1.42 -10.98 16.52
C PRO A 161 1.84 -11.88 15.33
N HIS A 162 1.77 -11.38 14.10
CA HIS A 162 2.08 -12.12 12.86
C HIS A 162 3.38 -11.64 12.20
N LEU A 163 4.04 -10.64 12.78
CA LEU A 163 5.06 -9.88 12.08
C LEU A 163 6.34 -10.68 11.81
N ASP A 164 6.67 -11.67 12.64
CA ASP A 164 7.81 -12.57 12.38
C ASP A 164 7.66 -13.33 11.06
N GLU A 165 6.45 -13.82 10.77
CA GLU A 165 6.15 -14.53 9.53
C GLU A 165 6.13 -13.56 8.34
N ILE A 166 5.51 -12.39 8.52
CA ILE A 166 5.49 -11.33 7.50
C ILE A 166 6.91 -10.88 7.16
N LEU A 167 7.76 -10.64 8.16
CA LEU A 167 9.16 -10.26 7.95
C LEU A 167 9.96 -11.38 7.29
N LYS A 168 9.74 -12.66 7.65
CA LYS A 168 10.37 -13.78 6.94
C LYS A 168 10.02 -13.78 5.45
N MET A 169 8.75 -13.53 5.09
CA MET A 169 8.33 -13.39 3.70
C MET A 169 8.97 -12.18 3.01
N LEU A 170 8.94 -11.00 3.64
CA LEU A 170 9.54 -9.77 3.08
C LEU A 170 11.06 -9.91 2.87
N LEU A 171 11.76 -10.56 3.80
CA LEU A 171 13.19 -10.83 3.68
C LEU A 171 13.51 -11.77 2.51
N HIS A 172 12.62 -12.73 2.21
CA HIS A 172 12.75 -13.55 1.01
C HIS A 172 12.64 -12.70 -0.26
N LEU A 173 11.67 -11.77 -0.30
CA LEU A 173 11.42 -10.88 -1.44
C LEU A 173 12.55 -9.87 -1.71
N LEU A 174 13.44 -9.61 -0.75
CA LEU A 174 14.67 -8.84 -0.98
C LEU A 174 15.64 -9.52 -1.99
N ASN A 175 15.41 -10.79 -2.32
CA ASN A 175 16.18 -11.53 -3.31
C ASN A 175 15.34 -11.92 -4.53
N ASP A 176 14.16 -11.32 -4.69
CA ASP A 176 13.32 -11.54 -5.86
C ASP A 176 14.04 -11.10 -7.14
N LYS A 177 13.77 -11.76 -8.27
CA LYS A 177 14.39 -11.42 -9.55
C LYS A 177 13.98 -10.02 -10.05
N PHE A 178 12.77 -9.57 -9.73
CA PHE A 178 12.25 -8.27 -10.14
C PHE A 178 12.74 -7.16 -9.19
N PRO A 179 13.48 -6.16 -9.70
CA PRO A 179 13.99 -5.06 -8.88
C PRO A 179 12.90 -4.28 -8.15
N LEU A 180 11.71 -4.16 -8.76
CA LEU A 180 10.57 -3.45 -8.17
C LEU A 180 10.06 -4.11 -6.90
N ILE A 181 10.00 -5.46 -6.88
CA ILE A 181 9.66 -6.22 -5.67
C ILE A 181 10.74 -6.02 -4.59
N ARG A 182 12.02 -6.06 -4.96
CA ARG A 182 13.12 -5.81 -4.00
C ARG A 182 13.03 -4.41 -3.41
N SER A 183 12.84 -3.38 -4.24
CA SER A 183 12.69 -1.99 -3.82
C SER A 183 11.53 -1.79 -2.86
N ILE A 184 10.32 -2.27 -3.20
CA ILE A 184 9.16 -2.07 -2.34
C ILE A 184 9.25 -2.89 -1.05
N SER A 185 9.94 -4.03 -1.08
CA SER A 185 10.22 -4.82 0.12
C SER A 185 11.14 -4.08 1.09
N CYS A 186 12.18 -3.38 0.61
CA CYS A 186 13.00 -2.51 1.45
C CYS A 186 12.15 -1.45 2.17
N TRP A 187 11.32 -0.73 1.42
CA TRP A 187 10.44 0.31 2.00
C TRP A 187 9.41 -0.27 2.96
N THR A 188 8.82 -1.42 2.63
CA THR A 188 7.80 -2.07 3.48
C THR A 188 8.40 -2.53 4.81
N ILE A 189 9.61 -3.10 4.80
CA ILE A 189 10.33 -3.50 6.00
C ILE A 189 10.57 -2.30 6.93
N SER A 190 10.95 -1.14 6.37
CA SER A 190 11.23 0.04 7.21
C SER A 190 9.98 0.58 7.93
N GLN A 191 8.78 0.34 7.39
CA GLN A 191 7.53 0.75 8.06
C GLN A 191 7.30 0.03 9.40
N TYR A 192 8.01 -1.08 9.65
CA TYR A 192 7.93 -1.85 10.88
C TYR A 192 9.03 -1.51 11.89
N GLY A 193 9.86 -0.46 11.68
CA GLY A 193 10.97 -0.10 12.58
C GLY A 193 10.61 -0.06 14.07
N LYS A 194 9.45 0.51 14.41
CA LYS A 194 8.94 0.59 15.80
C LYS A 194 8.72 -0.76 16.47
N TYR A 195 8.52 -1.83 15.70
CA TYR A 195 8.39 -3.18 16.24
C TYR A 195 9.68 -3.63 16.92
N PHE A 196 10.83 -3.39 16.29
CA PHE A 196 12.13 -3.80 16.83
C PHE A 196 12.49 -3.07 18.13
N VAL A 197 12.02 -1.83 18.29
CA VAL A 197 12.18 -1.06 19.54
C VAL A 197 11.36 -1.66 20.69
N ILE A 198 10.20 -2.24 20.37
CA ILE A 198 9.30 -2.87 21.35
C ILE A 198 9.80 -4.28 21.70
N GLN A 199 10.25 -5.05 20.70
CA GLN A 199 10.77 -6.41 20.85
C GLN A 199 12.28 -6.41 21.19
N LYS A 200 12.67 -5.70 22.26
CA LYS A 200 14.09 -5.52 22.64
C LYS A 200 14.87 -6.82 22.85
N GLU A 201 14.17 -7.92 23.10
CA GLU A 201 14.77 -9.23 23.38
C GLU A 201 15.18 -9.98 22.11
N ASP A 202 14.64 -9.63 20.93
CA ASP A 202 14.97 -10.28 19.65
C ASP A 202 15.93 -9.43 18.81
N ALA A 203 17.15 -9.25 19.34
CA ALA A 203 18.24 -8.64 18.59
C ALA A 203 18.61 -9.45 17.33
N ALA A 204 18.30 -10.75 17.28
CA ALA A 204 18.66 -11.61 16.15
C ALA A 204 17.83 -11.26 14.91
N LEU A 205 16.51 -11.08 15.06
CA LEU A 205 15.64 -10.68 13.96
C LEU A 205 15.99 -9.28 13.45
N PHE A 206 16.20 -8.32 14.35
CA PHE A 206 16.62 -6.97 13.95
C PHE A 206 17.95 -6.99 13.20
N ASN A 207 18.98 -7.69 13.71
CA ASN A 207 20.26 -7.81 13.04
C ASN A 207 20.13 -8.48 11.67
N LYS A 208 19.24 -9.49 11.54
CA LYS A 208 18.96 -10.12 10.24
C LYS A 208 18.35 -9.12 9.26
N VAL A 209 17.38 -8.31 9.70
CA VAL A 209 16.76 -7.26 8.89
C VAL A 209 17.80 -6.21 8.46
N LEU A 210 18.56 -5.69 9.41
CA LEU A 210 19.59 -4.69 9.18
C LEU A 210 20.64 -5.20 8.16
N ASN A 211 21.19 -6.38 8.38
CA ASN A 211 22.17 -6.98 7.46
C ASN A 211 21.58 -7.21 6.06
N SER A 212 20.32 -7.64 5.98
CA SER A 212 19.65 -7.85 4.69
C SER A 212 19.49 -6.54 3.91
N LEU A 213 19.12 -5.44 4.58
CA LEU A 213 19.03 -4.12 3.96
C LEU A 213 20.43 -3.56 3.58
N LEU A 214 21.44 -3.74 4.42
CA LEU A 214 22.82 -3.36 4.11
C LEU A 214 23.34 -4.08 2.86
N HIS A 215 23.03 -5.36 2.68
CA HIS A 215 23.35 -6.09 1.45
C HIS A 215 22.68 -5.50 0.21
N LYS A 216 21.49 -4.90 0.34
CA LYS A 216 20.79 -4.25 -0.77
C LYS A 216 21.39 -2.90 -1.19
N LEU A 217 22.26 -2.29 -0.39
CA LEU A 217 23.07 -1.15 -0.83
C LEU A 217 24.02 -1.50 -1.98
N PHE A 218 24.31 -2.79 -2.17
CA PHE A 218 25.17 -3.31 -3.24
C PHE A 218 24.37 -4.04 -4.33
N ASP A 219 23.05 -3.84 -4.40
CA ASP A 219 22.22 -4.44 -5.45
C ASP A 219 22.62 -3.93 -6.84
N THR A 220 22.48 -4.73 -7.90
CA THR A 220 22.86 -4.30 -9.26
C THR A 220 21.94 -3.22 -9.82
N ASN A 221 20.74 -3.06 -9.25
CA ASN A 221 19.79 -2.04 -9.67
C ASN A 221 19.84 -0.81 -8.74
N MET A 222 20.08 0.36 -9.33
CA MET A 222 20.22 1.63 -8.60
C MET A 222 18.97 2.01 -7.79
N ARG A 223 17.76 1.68 -8.28
CA ARG A 223 16.52 1.91 -7.55
C ARG A 223 16.49 1.09 -6.26
N VAL A 224 16.93 -0.17 -6.30
CA VAL A 224 16.99 -1.03 -5.11
C VAL A 224 17.97 -0.45 -4.09
N GLN A 225 19.13 0.03 -4.53
CA GLN A 225 20.10 0.71 -3.66
C GLN A 225 19.49 1.96 -2.98
N LYS A 226 18.81 2.83 -3.75
CA LYS A 226 18.13 4.03 -3.23
C LYS A 226 17.09 3.65 -2.16
N PHE A 227 16.24 2.66 -2.44
CA PHE A 227 15.22 2.18 -1.49
C PHE A 227 15.82 1.51 -0.25
N ALA A 228 16.93 0.78 -0.38
CA ALA A 228 17.65 0.21 0.76
C ALA A 228 18.24 1.30 1.67
N CYS A 229 18.86 2.33 1.08
CA CYS A 229 19.38 3.49 1.81
C CYS A 229 18.27 4.22 2.57
N LEU A 230 17.16 4.53 1.88
CA LEU A 230 15.97 5.14 2.50
C LEU A 230 15.39 4.29 3.63
N ALA A 231 15.33 2.97 3.45
CA ALA A 231 14.85 2.05 4.48
C ALA A 231 15.72 2.10 5.73
N LEU A 232 17.05 2.15 5.58
CA LEU A 232 17.99 2.26 6.69
C LEU A 232 17.85 3.58 7.44
N ILE A 233 17.71 4.70 6.73
CA ILE A 233 17.46 6.02 7.34
C ILE A 233 16.16 5.98 8.17
N THR A 234 15.08 5.42 7.61
CA THR A 234 13.80 5.30 8.33
C THR A 234 13.87 4.36 9.54
N LEU A 235 14.77 3.37 9.55
CA LEU A 235 14.97 2.49 10.71
C LEU A 235 15.78 3.13 11.83
N GLU A 236 16.56 4.17 11.53
CA GLU A 236 17.31 4.95 12.52
C GLU A 236 16.39 5.88 13.34
N GLU A 237 15.30 6.35 12.74
CA GLU A 237 14.30 7.26 13.34
C GLU A 237 13.34 6.59 14.36
#